data_AF-A0A9D6VWB9-F1
#
_entry.id   AF-A0A9D6VWB9-F1
#
_cell.length_a   1.000
_cell.length_b   1.000
_cell.length_c   1.000
_cell.angle_alpha   90.00
_cell.angle_beta   90.00
_cell.angle_gamma   90.00
#
_symmetry.space_group_name_H-M   'P 1'
#
loop_
_entity.id
_entity.type
_entity.pdbx_description
1 polymer ?
#
loop_
_entity_poly.entity_id
_entity_poly.type
_entity_poly.pdbx_seq_one_letter_code
_entity_poly.pdbx_strand_id
1 'polypeptide(L)'
;MDGNVNFYKWGYTTPENSTFSNMQIDRAGNYHIAKSDMAFGFYDQFNYHDTGGINPDSVRDTAINFQPYAVSDARGWCGSTLVSNPNGLATMAGQVTFDFAFDAYFEDYSNPTAPGNFSSTQLVPDFVMRSYGDYYFDLRTTTGDVMRYEGHAVGNNTNPTSVVPGVGGTLDAAFQNQVSFLGGGVVPNGVWTSADSYNPDGSKKARIAHNQTTGADSAVWDVTILDAYAPGAVWHTNSFAGYAYLLRADGTRTLDFIAPSHSIYVPTVSAVPVPAAAWLLGSGLVGLVGVARRKQRA
;
A
#
# COMPACT_ATOMS: atom_id res chain seq x y z
N MET A 1 0.84 -12.30 10.72
CA MET A 1 1.78 -11.19 11.02
C MET A 1 1.00 -10.10 11.77
N ASP A 2 0.31 -10.40 12.87
CA ASP A 2 -0.97 -9.72 13.06
C ASP A 2 -0.88 -8.47 13.95
N GLY A 3 -1.39 -7.36 13.42
CA GLY A 3 -1.66 -6.13 14.15
C GLY A 3 -3.17 -6.04 14.40
N ASN A 4 -3.57 -5.53 15.55
CA ASN A 4 -4.97 -5.47 15.96
C ASN A 4 -5.68 -4.29 15.28
N VAL A 5 -6.92 -4.50 14.80
CA VAL A 5 -7.78 -3.46 14.24
C VAL A 5 -9.13 -3.55 14.98
N ASN A 6 -9.54 -2.46 15.64
CA ASN A 6 -10.79 -2.40 16.40
C ASN A 6 -11.72 -1.37 15.79
N PHE A 7 -12.99 -1.73 15.53
CA PHE A 7 -13.98 -0.73 15.15
C PHE A 7 -15.43 -1.00 15.62
N TYR A 8 -16.23 0.06 15.75
CA TYR A 8 -17.62 0.04 16.21
C TYR A 8 -18.59 0.46 15.09
N LYS A 9 -19.72 -0.27 14.95
CA LYS A 9 -20.79 -0.21 13.92
C LYS A 9 -20.42 -0.63 12.49
N TRP A 10 -19.15 -0.55 12.10
CA TRP A 10 -18.62 -1.02 10.80
C TRP A 10 -17.26 -1.68 11.02
N GLY A 11 -17.17 -2.51 12.07
CA GLY A 11 -15.93 -3.15 12.49
C GLY A 11 -15.56 -4.28 11.59
N TYR A 12 -14.32 -4.33 11.13
CA TYR A 12 -13.77 -5.51 10.48
C TYR A 12 -12.45 -5.89 11.15
N THR A 13 -12.23 -7.16 11.40
CA THR A 13 -10.86 -7.66 11.60
C THR A 13 -10.22 -7.74 10.23
N THR A 14 -8.92 -7.41 10.10
CA THR A 14 -8.21 -7.73 8.86
C THR A 14 -8.34 -9.23 8.60
N PRO A 15 -8.94 -9.67 7.49
CA PRO A 15 -9.04 -11.08 7.19
C PRO A 15 -7.66 -11.63 6.85
N GLU A 16 -7.41 -12.85 7.31
CA GLU A 16 -6.28 -13.65 6.86
C GLU A 16 -6.30 -13.73 5.32
N ASN A 17 -5.13 -13.93 4.71
CA ASN A 17 -4.98 -14.15 3.26
C ASN A 17 -5.13 -12.92 2.34
N SER A 18 -5.11 -11.70 2.89
CA SER A 18 -4.91 -10.49 2.06
C SER A 18 -3.43 -10.36 1.69
N THR A 19 -3.08 -10.50 0.42
CA THR A 19 -1.69 -10.61 -0.02
C THR A 19 -1.36 -9.87 -1.31
N PHE A 20 -0.10 -9.47 -1.41
CA PHE A 20 0.58 -9.11 -2.64
C PHE A 20 1.56 -10.21 -3.02
N SER A 21 1.15 -11.04 -3.97
CA SER A 21 1.97 -12.09 -4.56
C SER A 21 2.91 -11.52 -5.62
N ASN A 22 3.96 -12.26 -5.98
CA ASN A 22 4.89 -11.89 -7.06
C ASN A 22 5.36 -10.43 -7.04
N MET A 23 5.47 -9.84 -5.85
CA MET A 23 5.84 -8.44 -5.69
C MET A 23 7.27 -8.25 -6.15
N GLN A 24 7.42 -7.52 -7.25
CA GLN A 24 8.72 -7.19 -7.80
C GLN A 24 9.17 -5.84 -7.27
N ILE A 25 10.46 -5.77 -6.97
CA ILE A 25 11.13 -4.53 -6.64
C ILE A 25 12.31 -4.36 -7.58
N ASP A 26 12.42 -3.20 -8.21
CA ASP A 26 13.59 -2.90 -9.00
C ASP A 26 14.76 -2.46 -8.10
N ARG A 27 15.94 -2.35 -8.71
CA ARG A 27 17.13 -1.90 -7.99
C ARG A 27 17.02 -0.49 -7.46
N ALA A 28 16.15 0.37 -8.00
CA ALA A 28 15.86 1.74 -7.53
C ALA A 28 14.89 1.76 -6.34
N GLY A 29 14.34 0.60 -5.97
CA GLY A 29 13.37 0.46 -4.91
C GLY A 29 11.94 0.63 -5.39
N ASN A 30 11.66 0.70 -6.69
CA ASN A 30 10.29 0.84 -7.19
C ASN A 30 9.55 -0.49 -7.11
N TYR A 31 8.36 -0.48 -6.53
CA TYR A 31 7.46 -1.63 -6.52
C TYR A 31 6.67 -1.75 -7.82
N HIS A 32 6.51 -2.98 -8.26
CA HIS A 32 5.65 -3.38 -9.36
C HIS A 32 4.85 -4.62 -8.93
N ILE A 33 3.52 -4.49 -8.91
CA ILE A 33 2.60 -5.57 -8.52
C ILE A 33 1.45 -5.55 -9.51
N ALA A 34 1.25 -6.62 -10.27
CA ALA A 34 0.12 -6.68 -11.19
C ALA A 34 -1.20 -6.78 -10.42
N LYS A 35 -2.29 -6.27 -10.98
CA LYS A 35 -3.61 -6.38 -10.34
C LYS A 35 -4.07 -7.82 -10.11
N SER A 36 -3.58 -8.76 -10.93
CA SER A 36 -3.81 -10.20 -10.78
C SER A 36 -3.02 -10.84 -9.64
N ASP A 37 -2.03 -10.14 -9.09
CA ASP A 37 -1.21 -10.60 -7.96
C ASP A 37 -1.65 -9.95 -6.63
N MET A 38 -2.71 -9.14 -6.64
CA MET A 38 -3.30 -8.52 -5.45
C MET A 38 -4.59 -9.23 -5.07
N ALA A 39 -4.58 -9.86 -3.90
CA ALA A 39 -5.72 -10.57 -3.33
C ALA A 39 -6.07 -9.99 -1.96
N PHE A 40 -7.36 -9.86 -1.68
CA PHE A 40 -7.85 -9.44 -0.37
C PHE A 40 -8.82 -10.49 0.17
N GLY A 41 -8.79 -10.70 1.48
CA GLY A 41 -9.78 -11.53 2.15
C GLY A 41 -11.17 -10.89 2.14
N PHE A 42 -12.19 -11.70 2.43
CA PHE A 42 -13.55 -11.23 2.60
C PHE A 42 -13.70 -10.59 3.98
N TYR A 43 -14.23 -9.38 4.04
CA TYR A 43 -14.46 -8.61 5.26
C TYR A 43 -15.92 -8.78 5.67
N ASP A 44 -16.18 -9.67 6.63
CA ASP A 44 -17.52 -10.03 7.13
C ASP A 44 -17.65 -10.10 8.65
N GLN A 45 -16.52 -10.10 9.36
CA GLN A 45 -16.48 -10.30 10.81
C GLN A 45 -15.50 -9.36 11.50
N PHE A 46 -15.75 -9.11 12.79
CA PHE A 46 -14.82 -8.45 13.68
C PHE A 46 -14.70 -9.14 15.04
N ASN A 47 -13.51 -9.00 15.62
CA ASN A 47 -13.24 -9.40 16.99
C ASN A 47 -13.76 -8.33 17.94
N TYR A 48 -14.81 -8.63 18.68
CA TYR A 48 -15.37 -7.77 19.71
C TYR A 48 -14.67 -8.04 21.05
N HIS A 49 -14.15 -6.98 21.66
CA HIS A 49 -13.60 -6.97 23.02
C HIS A 49 -14.28 -5.87 23.84
N ASP A 50 -14.89 -6.23 24.97
CA ASP A 50 -15.54 -5.27 25.85
C ASP A 50 -14.58 -4.76 26.93
N THR A 51 -14.07 -3.54 26.74
CA THR A 51 -13.21 -2.88 27.73
C THR A 51 -13.90 -2.61 29.08
N GLY A 52 -15.24 -2.63 29.13
CA GLY A 52 -16.02 -2.52 30.36
C GLY A 52 -16.12 -3.84 31.15
N GLY A 53 -15.69 -4.96 30.56
CA GLY A 53 -15.70 -6.28 31.20
C GLY A 53 -17.09 -6.88 31.42
N ILE A 54 -18.14 -6.33 30.79
CA ILE A 54 -19.53 -6.79 30.95
C ILE A 54 -19.80 -7.95 30.00
N ASN A 55 -19.32 -7.85 28.77
CA ASN A 55 -19.54 -8.83 27.72
C ASN A 55 -18.25 -9.62 27.45
N PRO A 56 -18.33 -10.94 27.18
CA PRO A 56 -17.16 -11.71 26.81
C PRO A 56 -16.66 -11.33 25.41
N ASP A 57 -15.39 -11.62 25.16
CA ASP A 57 -14.81 -11.53 23.82
C ASP A 57 -15.53 -12.48 22.87
N SER A 58 -15.81 -12.01 21.67
CA SER A 58 -16.57 -12.76 20.67
C SER A 58 -16.22 -12.31 19.26
N VAL A 59 -16.30 -13.21 18.28
CA VAL A 59 -16.35 -12.81 16.86
C VAL A 59 -17.79 -12.43 16.53
N ARG A 60 -17.99 -11.31 15.83
CA ARG A 60 -19.31 -10.81 15.43
C ARG A 60 -19.33 -10.52 13.94
N ASP A 61 -20.46 -10.85 13.30
CA ASP A 61 -20.71 -10.51 11.90
C ASP A 61 -20.90 -9.00 11.73
N THR A 62 -20.64 -8.55 10.51
CA THR A 62 -20.77 -7.15 10.12
C THR A 62 -22.07 -6.90 9.37
N ALA A 63 -22.66 -5.72 9.60
CA ALA A 63 -23.88 -5.33 8.89
C ALA A 63 -23.67 -5.08 7.39
N ILE A 64 -22.43 -4.75 7.01
CA ILE A 64 -21.97 -4.67 5.62
C ILE A 64 -20.81 -5.62 5.47
N ASN A 65 -20.82 -6.43 4.43
CA ASN A 65 -19.72 -7.30 4.06
C ASN A 65 -19.14 -6.82 2.73
N PHE A 66 -17.84 -6.97 2.52
CA PHE A 66 -17.23 -6.65 1.24
C PHE A 66 -15.90 -7.37 1.02
N GLN A 67 -15.49 -7.46 -0.24
CA GLN A 67 -14.16 -7.93 -0.60
C GLN A 67 -13.54 -6.97 -1.61
N PRO A 68 -12.42 -6.31 -1.24
CA PRO A 68 -11.67 -5.51 -2.18
C PRO A 68 -11.07 -6.34 -3.31
N TYR A 69 -11.04 -5.77 -4.51
CA TYR A 69 -10.29 -6.28 -5.63
C TYR A 69 -9.61 -5.12 -6.36
N ALA A 70 -8.35 -5.31 -6.73
CA ALA A 70 -7.61 -4.30 -7.45
C ALA A 70 -8.16 -4.13 -8.87
N VAL A 71 -8.21 -2.89 -9.36
CA VAL A 71 -8.66 -2.56 -10.71
C VAL A 71 -7.55 -1.95 -11.56
N SER A 72 -6.48 -1.45 -10.93
CA SER A 72 -5.21 -1.11 -11.55
C SER A 72 -4.06 -1.94 -10.99
N ASP A 73 -2.93 -1.98 -11.70
CA ASP A 73 -1.68 -2.45 -11.14
C ASP A 73 -1.22 -1.51 -10.00
N ALA A 74 -0.49 -2.06 -9.04
CA ALA A 74 0.15 -1.29 -7.98
C ALA A 74 1.56 -0.87 -8.36
N ARG A 75 1.86 0.39 -8.06
CA ARG A 75 3.19 0.99 -8.20
C ARG A 75 3.57 1.67 -6.90
N GLY A 76 4.85 1.74 -6.62
CA GLY A 76 5.27 2.25 -5.33
C GLY A 76 6.78 2.35 -5.19
N TRP A 77 7.21 2.55 -3.95
CA TRP A 77 8.62 2.59 -3.61
C TRP A 77 8.89 1.89 -2.29
N CYS A 78 10.13 1.43 -2.14
CA CYS A 78 10.72 0.90 -0.92
C CYS A 78 12.09 1.53 -0.76
N GLY A 79 12.39 2.01 0.43
CA GLY A 79 13.66 2.65 0.69
C GLY A 79 14.03 2.67 2.15
N SER A 80 15.31 2.91 2.39
CA SER A 80 15.87 3.18 3.70
C SER A 80 16.94 4.24 3.55
N THR A 81 17.07 5.12 4.55
CA THR A 81 18.21 6.03 4.64
C THR A 81 19.47 5.32 5.15
N LEU A 82 19.33 4.09 5.68
CA LEU A 82 20.40 3.33 6.30
C LEU A 82 21.07 2.33 5.35
N VAL A 83 20.43 1.99 4.24
CA VAL A 83 20.96 1.03 3.25
C VAL A 83 20.67 1.48 1.82
N SER A 84 21.61 1.25 0.91
CA SER A 84 21.49 1.58 -0.51
C SER A 84 20.87 0.46 -1.35
N ASN A 85 20.40 -0.63 -0.72
CA ASN A 85 19.89 -1.81 -1.40
C ASN A 85 18.57 -2.26 -0.76
N PRO A 86 17.47 -2.39 -1.55
CA PRO A 86 16.17 -2.81 -1.03
C PRO A 86 16.12 -4.25 -0.49
N ASN A 87 17.12 -5.09 -0.75
CA ASN A 87 17.25 -6.46 -0.23
C ASN A 87 18.01 -6.55 1.11
N GLY A 88 18.42 -5.40 1.69
CA GLY A 88 19.15 -5.37 2.96
C GLY A 88 18.30 -5.76 4.18
N LEU A 89 18.96 -6.18 5.26
CA LEU A 89 18.33 -6.32 6.58
C LEU A 89 18.50 -5.01 7.36
N ALA A 90 17.65 -4.04 7.06
CA ALA A 90 17.54 -2.78 7.79
C ALA A 90 16.08 -2.34 7.83
N THR A 91 15.76 -1.39 8.70
CA THR A 91 14.43 -0.77 8.72
C THR A 91 14.21 -0.09 7.38
N MET A 92 13.12 -0.45 6.69
CA MET A 92 12.71 0.16 5.44
C MET A 92 11.27 0.64 5.53
N ALA A 93 11.01 1.73 4.82
CA ALA A 93 9.68 2.21 4.52
C ALA A 93 9.30 1.75 3.11
N GLY A 94 8.04 1.39 2.93
CA GLY A 94 7.46 1.08 1.64
C GLY A 94 6.09 1.73 1.49
N GLN A 95 5.75 2.10 0.27
CA GLN A 95 4.44 2.59 -0.10
C GLN A 95 4.04 2.01 -1.45
N VAL A 96 2.77 1.64 -1.61
CA VAL A 96 2.16 1.29 -2.89
C VAL A 96 0.90 2.12 -3.12
N THR A 97 0.60 2.38 -4.38
CA THR A 97 -0.58 3.10 -4.86
C THR A 97 -1.23 2.31 -5.98
N PHE A 98 -2.54 2.13 -5.89
CA PHE A 98 -3.38 1.45 -6.88
C PHE A 98 -4.84 1.85 -6.71
N ASP A 99 -5.64 1.55 -7.71
CA ASP A 99 -7.08 1.67 -7.65
C ASP A 99 -7.70 0.33 -7.21
N PHE A 100 -8.74 0.39 -6.40
CA PHE A 100 -9.52 -0.79 -6.06
C PHE A 100 -11.02 -0.54 -6.15
N ALA A 101 -11.74 -1.64 -6.23
CA ALA A 101 -13.18 -1.68 -6.14
C ALA A 101 -13.60 -2.71 -5.09
N PHE A 102 -14.82 -2.61 -4.61
CA PHE A 102 -15.43 -3.65 -3.79
C PHE A 102 -16.93 -3.65 -3.97
N ASP A 103 -17.52 -4.83 -3.95
CA ASP A 103 -18.96 -4.98 -3.87
C ASP A 103 -19.36 -5.01 -2.40
N ALA A 104 -20.25 -4.10 -2.03
CA ALA A 104 -20.84 -4.05 -0.70
C ALA A 104 -22.09 -4.92 -0.67
N TYR A 105 -22.19 -5.76 0.35
CA TYR A 105 -23.32 -6.63 0.63
C TYR A 105 -23.88 -6.29 2.00
N PHE A 106 -25.19 -6.36 2.17
CA PHE A 106 -25.81 -6.28 3.49
C PHE A 106 -25.99 -7.67 4.07
N GLU A 107 -25.79 -7.79 5.38
CA GLU A 107 -25.98 -9.05 6.11
C GLU A 107 -27.33 -9.70 5.76
N ASP A 108 -27.29 -10.99 5.44
CA ASP A 108 -28.49 -11.81 5.29
C ASP A 108 -28.68 -12.65 6.55
N TYR A 109 -29.48 -12.14 7.49
CA TYR A 109 -29.84 -12.84 8.73
C TYR A 109 -30.49 -14.20 8.50
N SER A 110 -30.98 -14.49 7.29
CA SER A 110 -31.56 -15.80 6.94
C SER A 110 -30.52 -16.82 6.46
N ASN A 111 -29.31 -16.38 6.08
CA ASN A 111 -28.23 -17.24 5.66
C ASN A 111 -26.85 -16.66 6.05
N PRO A 112 -26.35 -16.93 7.27
CA PRO A 112 -25.09 -16.38 7.77
C PRO A 112 -23.84 -16.96 7.08
N THR A 113 -23.99 -17.85 6.10
CA THR A 113 -22.87 -18.37 5.29
C THR A 113 -22.85 -17.80 3.87
N ALA A 114 -23.85 -17.00 3.49
CA ALA A 114 -23.86 -16.28 2.22
C ALA A 114 -23.17 -14.92 2.38
N PRO A 115 -22.55 -14.37 1.32
CA PRO A 115 -21.91 -13.06 1.35
C PRO A 115 -22.88 -11.89 1.65
N GLY A 116 -24.18 -12.16 1.80
CA GLY A 116 -25.23 -11.19 2.02
C GLY A 116 -25.95 -10.78 0.74
N ASN A 117 -26.86 -9.83 0.86
CA ASN A 117 -27.59 -9.26 -0.26
C ASN A 117 -26.76 -8.17 -0.93
N PHE A 118 -26.48 -8.30 -2.23
CA PHE A 118 -25.74 -7.29 -2.98
C PHE A 118 -26.42 -5.92 -2.88
N SER A 119 -25.64 -4.90 -2.54
CA SER A 119 -26.07 -3.52 -2.45
C SER A 119 -25.55 -2.71 -3.63
N SER A 120 -24.24 -2.54 -3.71
CA SER A 120 -23.62 -1.68 -4.72
C SER A 120 -22.10 -1.87 -4.80
N THR A 121 -21.52 -1.58 -5.96
CA THR A 121 -20.06 -1.54 -6.13
C THR A 121 -19.52 -0.15 -5.82
N GLN A 122 -18.47 -0.09 -5.00
CA GLN A 122 -17.74 1.12 -4.68
C GLN A 122 -16.40 1.12 -5.42
N LEU A 123 -15.96 2.30 -5.86
CA LEU A 123 -14.67 2.52 -6.51
C LEU A 123 -13.84 3.52 -5.71
N VAL A 124 -12.57 3.19 -5.51
CA VAL A 124 -11.62 3.99 -4.76
C VAL A 124 -10.36 4.19 -5.61
N PRO A 125 -10.10 5.41 -6.09
CA PRO A 125 -8.93 5.72 -6.87
C PRO A 125 -7.73 6.03 -5.97
N ASP A 126 -6.52 5.88 -6.52
CA ASP A 126 -5.26 6.33 -5.92
C ASP A 126 -5.08 5.88 -4.47
N PHE A 127 -5.55 4.67 -4.14
CA PHE A 127 -5.48 4.15 -2.79
C PHE A 127 -4.03 3.89 -2.39
N VAL A 128 -3.62 4.49 -1.27
CA VAL A 128 -2.26 4.39 -0.76
C VAL A 128 -2.20 3.44 0.43
N MET A 129 -1.34 2.43 0.34
CA MET A 129 -0.94 1.60 1.47
C MET A 129 0.54 1.81 1.80
N ARG A 130 0.86 1.85 3.08
CA ARG A 130 2.21 2.07 3.60
C ARG A 130 2.59 0.93 4.53
N SER A 131 3.86 0.57 4.51
CA SER A 131 4.43 -0.37 5.47
C SER A 131 5.03 0.30 6.70
N TYR A 132 4.71 1.57 6.91
CA TYR A 132 5.19 2.37 8.03
C TYR A 132 4.11 3.34 8.49
N GLY A 133 4.27 3.79 9.74
CA GLY A 133 3.40 4.77 10.36
C GLY A 133 2.11 4.19 10.93
N ASP A 134 1.35 5.10 11.52
CA ASP A 134 0.09 4.84 12.18
C ASP A 134 -1.05 5.54 11.42
N TYR A 135 -2.20 4.89 11.39
CA TYR A 135 -3.43 5.42 10.84
C TYR A 135 -4.38 5.73 11.97
N TYR A 136 -4.93 6.94 11.97
CA TYR A 136 -5.96 7.37 12.92
C TYR A 136 -7.08 8.04 12.14
N PHE A 137 -8.28 7.46 12.21
CA PHE A 137 -9.50 8.05 11.68
C PHE A 137 -10.36 8.49 12.84
N ASP A 138 -10.82 9.73 12.80
CA ASP A 138 -11.85 10.26 13.69
C ASP A 138 -12.83 11.02 12.81
N LEU A 139 -13.87 10.31 12.36
CA LEU A 139 -14.81 10.78 11.35
C LEU A 139 -16.20 10.85 11.95
N ARG A 140 -16.95 11.87 11.55
CA ARG A 140 -18.38 11.98 11.84
C ARG A 140 -19.14 11.89 10.52
N THR A 141 -20.04 10.91 10.42
CA THR A 141 -20.93 10.77 9.25
C THR A 141 -21.94 11.92 9.21
N THR A 142 -22.60 12.09 8.06
CA THR A 142 -23.71 13.05 7.91
C THR A 142 -24.90 12.73 8.82
N THR A 143 -25.09 11.46 9.20
CA THR A 143 -26.09 11.01 10.18
C THR A 143 -25.68 11.27 11.64
N GLY A 144 -24.46 11.76 11.86
CA GLY A 144 -23.94 12.09 13.19
C GLY A 144 -23.22 10.95 13.90
N ASP A 145 -23.15 9.76 13.29
CA ASP A 145 -22.38 8.62 13.81
C ASP A 145 -20.89 8.94 13.81
N VAL A 146 -20.19 8.50 14.86
CA VAL A 146 -18.74 8.67 14.99
C VAL A 146 -18.06 7.35 14.65
N MET A 147 -17.12 7.41 13.70
CA MET A 147 -16.26 6.33 13.27
C MET A 147 -14.84 6.66 13.74
N ARG A 148 -14.36 5.97 14.78
CA ARG A 148 -12.99 6.13 15.28
C ARG A 148 -12.21 4.85 15.11
N TYR A 149 -11.15 4.91 14.32
CA TYR A 149 -10.38 3.77 13.87
C TYR A 149 -8.90 4.01 14.03
N GLU A 150 -8.13 2.98 14.39
CA GLU A 150 -6.67 3.04 14.37
C GLU A 150 -6.05 1.78 13.79
N GLY A 151 -4.84 1.91 13.26
CA GLY A 151 -4.04 0.79 12.81
C GLY A 151 -2.57 1.13 12.69
N HIS A 152 -1.73 0.14 12.92
CA HIS A 152 -0.27 0.30 12.98
C HIS A 152 0.38 -0.59 11.92
N ALA A 153 1.17 0.00 11.02
CA ALA A 153 1.93 -0.78 10.07
C ALA A 153 3.09 -1.51 10.77
N VAL A 154 3.37 -2.75 10.37
CA VAL A 154 4.35 -3.61 11.05
C VAL A 154 5.80 -3.14 10.81
N GLY A 155 6.08 -2.46 9.70
CA GLY A 155 7.44 -2.21 9.22
C GLY A 155 7.93 -3.30 8.27
N ASN A 156 8.88 -2.97 7.39
CA ASN A 156 9.58 -3.99 6.60
C ASN A 156 10.63 -4.68 7.45
N ASN A 157 10.84 -5.99 7.25
CA ASN A 157 11.87 -6.79 7.91
C ASN A 157 11.71 -6.91 9.44
N THR A 158 10.55 -6.61 9.99
CA THR A 158 10.31 -6.56 11.42
C THR A 158 9.39 -7.69 11.87
N ASN A 159 9.59 -8.13 13.11
CA ASN A 159 8.74 -9.14 13.72
C ASN A 159 7.37 -8.53 14.09
N PRO A 160 6.25 -9.05 13.55
CA PRO A 160 4.91 -8.53 13.81
C PRO A 160 4.49 -8.58 15.28
N THR A 161 5.00 -9.53 16.07
CA THR A 161 4.62 -9.65 17.49
C THR A 161 5.30 -8.60 18.37
N SER A 162 6.22 -7.83 17.80
CA SER A 162 6.99 -6.79 18.49
C SER A 162 6.55 -5.38 18.16
N VAL A 163 5.45 -5.21 17.40
CA VAL A 163 4.96 -3.89 16.99
C VAL A 163 4.51 -3.10 18.21
N VAL A 164 5.10 -1.92 18.37
CA VAL A 164 4.68 -0.92 19.35
C VAL A 164 4.14 0.31 18.60
N PRO A 165 2.93 0.81 18.94
CA PRO A 165 2.39 2.04 18.36
C PRO A 165 3.39 3.20 18.39
N GLY A 166 3.54 3.92 17.27
CA GLY A 166 4.50 5.02 17.13
C GLY A 166 5.97 4.62 17.00
N VAL A 167 6.30 3.33 17.14
CA VAL A 167 7.69 2.81 17.07
C VAL A 167 7.88 1.82 15.92
N GLY A 168 6.89 0.97 15.65
CA GLY A 168 6.99 -0.14 14.70
C GLY A 168 7.51 -1.42 15.35
N GLY A 169 7.82 -2.43 14.54
CA GLY A 169 8.39 -3.70 15.01
C GLY A 169 9.93 -3.69 15.13
N THR A 170 10.46 -4.69 15.82
CA THR A 170 11.90 -4.96 15.95
C THR A 170 12.40 -5.71 14.72
N LEU A 171 13.58 -5.35 14.19
CA LEU A 171 14.20 -6.05 13.06
C LEU A 171 14.47 -7.52 13.39
N ASP A 172 14.16 -8.38 12.43
CA ASP A 172 14.31 -9.83 12.59
C ASP A 172 14.69 -10.46 11.24
N ALA A 173 15.79 -11.23 11.24
CA ALA A 173 16.29 -11.89 10.04
C ALA A 173 15.30 -12.93 9.48
N ALA A 174 14.46 -13.54 10.34
CA ALA A 174 13.42 -14.47 9.91
C ALA A 174 12.33 -13.79 9.07
N PHE A 175 12.18 -12.46 9.21
CA PHE A 175 11.23 -11.63 8.49
C PHE A 175 11.91 -10.83 7.37
N GLN A 176 13.16 -11.13 7.01
CA GLN A 176 13.82 -10.49 5.88
C GLN A 176 12.95 -10.63 4.62
N ASN A 177 12.78 -9.53 3.90
CA ASN A 177 11.93 -9.38 2.72
C ASN A 177 10.42 -9.49 2.95
N GLN A 178 9.97 -9.77 4.17
CA GLN A 178 8.56 -9.67 4.51
C GLN A 178 8.17 -8.19 4.69
N VAL A 179 6.98 -7.86 4.21
CA VAL A 179 6.38 -6.54 4.30
C VAL A 179 4.89 -6.69 4.58
N SER A 180 4.39 -5.84 5.48
CA SER A 180 2.95 -5.65 5.66
C SER A 180 2.59 -4.23 5.28
N PHE A 181 1.62 -4.09 4.39
CA PHE A 181 1.07 -2.80 3.99
C PHE A 181 -0.26 -2.57 4.69
N LEU A 182 -0.43 -1.38 5.23
CA LEU A 182 -1.67 -0.89 5.80
C LEU A 182 -2.05 0.40 5.08
N GLY A 183 -3.31 0.54 4.71
CA GLY A 183 -3.82 1.76 4.11
C GLY A 183 -5.25 2.00 4.56
N GLY A 184 -5.66 3.25 4.65
CA GLY A 184 -7.05 3.58 4.90
C GLY A 184 -7.43 4.89 4.24
N GLY A 185 -8.72 5.15 4.23
CA GLY A 185 -9.28 6.34 3.60
C GLY A 185 -10.78 6.42 3.81
N VAL A 186 -11.41 7.23 2.96
CA VAL A 186 -12.86 7.43 2.93
C VAL A 186 -13.33 7.20 1.50
N VAL A 187 -14.41 6.44 1.33
CA VAL A 187 -14.99 6.19 0.01
C VAL A 187 -15.40 7.54 -0.60
N PRO A 188 -14.92 7.88 -1.81
CA PRO A 188 -15.24 9.16 -2.44
C PRO A 188 -16.69 9.17 -2.94
N ASN A 189 -17.23 10.35 -3.27
CA ASN A 189 -18.58 10.49 -3.83
C ASN A 189 -18.80 9.66 -5.11
N GLY A 190 -17.75 9.48 -5.88
CA GLY A 190 -17.77 8.74 -7.12
C GLY A 190 -16.44 8.93 -7.85
N VAL A 191 -16.33 8.29 -9.00
CA VAL A 191 -15.14 8.34 -9.86
C VAL A 191 -15.55 8.37 -11.31
N TRP A 192 -14.66 8.86 -12.17
CA TRP A 192 -14.80 8.75 -13.61
C TRP A 192 -14.26 7.39 -14.07
N THR A 193 -15.04 6.66 -14.86
CA THR A 193 -14.70 5.34 -15.40
C THR A 193 -14.70 5.38 -16.92
N SER A 194 -14.00 4.46 -17.57
CA SER A 194 -14.06 4.33 -19.03
C SER A 194 -15.44 3.81 -19.47
N ALA A 195 -15.98 4.36 -20.57
CA ALA A 195 -17.16 3.79 -21.24
C ALA A 195 -16.96 2.31 -21.63
N ASP A 196 -15.72 1.88 -21.90
CA ASP A 196 -15.38 0.49 -22.23
C ASP A 196 -15.51 -0.49 -21.04
N SER A 197 -15.69 0.05 -19.82
CA SER A 197 -16.00 -0.74 -18.62
C SER A 197 -17.45 -1.20 -18.56
N TYR A 198 -18.25 -0.88 -19.58
CA TYR A 198 -19.66 -1.25 -19.71
C TYR A 198 -19.90 -2.01 -21.02
N ASN A 199 -20.85 -2.94 -20.99
CA ASN A 199 -21.40 -3.58 -22.17
C ASN A 199 -22.31 -2.60 -22.94
N PRO A 200 -22.64 -2.88 -24.21
CA PRO A 200 -23.55 -2.02 -25.00
C PRO A 200 -24.95 -1.84 -24.39
N ASP A 201 -25.39 -2.75 -23.52
CA ASP A 201 -26.66 -2.67 -22.78
C ASP A 201 -26.57 -1.83 -21.49
N GLY A 202 -25.39 -1.27 -21.19
CA GLY A 202 -25.11 -0.49 -19.97
C GLY A 202 -24.76 -1.34 -18.75
N SER A 203 -24.80 -2.67 -18.84
CA SER A 203 -24.36 -3.53 -17.74
C SER A 203 -22.84 -3.46 -17.56
N LYS A 204 -22.36 -3.76 -16.35
CA LYS A 204 -20.92 -3.77 -16.03
C LYS A 204 -20.23 -4.94 -16.75
N LYS A 205 -19.10 -4.67 -17.39
CA LYS A 205 -18.28 -5.71 -17.99
C LYS A 205 -17.60 -6.53 -16.90
N ALA A 206 -17.72 -7.85 -16.94
CA ALA A 206 -17.12 -8.72 -15.95
C ALA A 206 -15.74 -9.24 -16.39
N ARG A 207 -14.84 -9.44 -15.42
CA ARG A 207 -13.64 -10.27 -15.55
C ARG A 207 -13.59 -11.28 -14.42
N ILE A 208 -12.82 -12.35 -14.62
CA ILE A 208 -12.49 -13.27 -13.54
C ILE A 208 -11.29 -12.70 -12.77
N ALA A 209 -11.45 -12.53 -11.47
CA ALA A 209 -10.37 -12.30 -10.52
C ALA A 209 -10.03 -13.62 -9.84
N HIS A 210 -8.76 -14.01 -9.95
CA HIS A 210 -8.22 -15.18 -9.27
C HIS A 210 -7.54 -14.74 -7.97
N ASN A 211 -7.95 -15.31 -6.84
CA ASN A 211 -7.28 -15.12 -5.56
C ASN A 211 -6.16 -16.16 -5.42
N GLN A 212 -4.90 -15.75 -5.57
CA GLN A 212 -3.76 -16.66 -5.52
C GLN A 212 -3.55 -17.31 -4.15
N THR A 213 -4.10 -16.72 -3.09
CA THR A 213 -3.93 -17.20 -1.71
C THR A 213 -4.92 -18.29 -1.36
N THR A 214 -6.16 -18.15 -1.82
CA THR A 214 -7.23 -19.13 -1.56
C THR A 214 -7.48 -20.07 -2.74
N GLY A 215 -6.98 -19.74 -3.94
CA GLY A 215 -7.25 -20.43 -5.19
C GLY A 215 -8.66 -20.18 -5.76
N ALA A 216 -9.44 -19.29 -5.15
CA ALA A 216 -10.81 -19.01 -5.56
C ALA A 216 -10.88 -18.08 -6.78
N ASP A 217 -11.83 -18.34 -7.67
CA ASP A 217 -12.19 -17.44 -8.77
C ASP A 217 -13.48 -16.68 -8.44
N SER A 218 -13.54 -15.41 -8.81
CA SER A 218 -14.73 -14.58 -8.63
C SER A 218 -14.93 -13.65 -9.82
N ALA A 219 -16.18 -13.53 -10.26
CA ALA A 219 -16.54 -12.55 -11.28
C ALA A 219 -16.59 -11.16 -10.63
N VAL A 220 -15.76 -10.24 -11.11
CA VAL A 220 -15.68 -8.86 -10.63
C VAL A 220 -15.81 -7.87 -11.77
N TRP A 221 -16.02 -6.60 -11.47
CA TRP A 221 -16.08 -5.56 -12.50
C TRP A 221 -14.70 -5.33 -13.14
N ASP A 222 -14.63 -5.45 -14.47
CA ASP A 222 -13.48 -5.01 -15.27
C ASP A 222 -13.56 -3.51 -15.54
N VAL A 223 -13.30 -2.73 -14.50
CA VAL A 223 -13.37 -1.28 -14.54
C VAL A 223 -12.00 -0.66 -14.75
N THR A 224 -11.96 0.43 -15.52
CA THR A 224 -10.81 1.32 -15.63
C THR A 224 -11.23 2.69 -15.13
N ILE A 225 -10.56 3.17 -14.08
CA ILE A 225 -10.75 4.53 -13.57
C ILE A 225 -9.95 5.50 -14.44
N LEU A 226 -10.52 6.67 -14.69
CA LEU A 226 -9.94 7.73 -15.52
C LEU A 226 -9.84 9.03 -14.75
N ASP A 227 -8.97 9.92 -15.23
CA ASP A 227 -8.97 11.31 -14.82
C ASP A 227 -10.31 11.99 -15.13
N ALA A 228 -10.63 13.01 -14.34
CA ALA A 228 -11.85 13.77 -14.55
C ALA A 228 -11.92 14.37 -15.95
N TYR A 229 -13.07 14.16 -16.62
CA TYR A 229 -13.35 14.67 -17.96
C TYR A 229 -12.46 14.08 -19.08
N ALA A 230 -11.79 12.95 -18.85
CA ALA A 230 -11.12 12.24 -19.92
C ALA A 230 -12.12 11.87 -21.05
N PRO A 231 -11.71 11.86 -22.33
CA PRO A 231 -12.57 11.45 -23.43
C PRO A 231 -13.16 10.05 -23.20
N GLY A 232 -14.48 9.91 -23.30
CA GLY A 232 -15.17 8.64 -23.04
C GLY A 232 -15.38 8.32 -21.55
N ALA A 233 -15.10 9.26 -20.64
CA ALA A 233 -15.37 9.07 -19.22
C ALA A 233 -16.87 9.09 -18.89
N VAL A 234 -17.29 8.14 -18.07
CA VAL A 234 -18.63 7.99 -17.51
C VAL A 234 -18.53 8.18 -16.00
N TRP A 235 -19.47 8.91 -15.40
CA TRP A 235 -19.48 9.11 -13.96
C TRP A 235 -20.10 7.90 -13.25
N HIS A 236 -19.35 7.27 -12.34
CA HIS A 236 -19.85 6.27 -11.40
C HIS A 236 -20.04 6.90 -10.02
N THR A 237 -21.21 6.73 -9.42
CA THR A 237 -21.50 7.23 -8.06
C THR A 237 -21.37 6.10 -7.04
N ASN A 238 -20.64 6.36 -5.96
CA ASN A 238 -20.53 5.43 -4.84
C ASN A 238 -21.68 5.63 -3.85
N SER A 239 -22.39 4.56 -3.51
CA SER A 239 -23.48 4.59 -2.52
C SER A 239 -22.98 4.78 -1.08
N PHE A 240 -21.74 4.36 -0.80
CA PHE A 240 -21.12 4.45 0.52
C PHE A 240 -20.14 5.62 0.65
N ALA A 241 -20.32 6.66 -0.17
CA ALA A 241 -19.53 7.88 -0.05
C ALA A 241 -19.48 8.41 1.39
N GLY A 242 -18.29 8.73 1.89
CA GLY A 242 -18.09 9.20 3.27
C GLY A 242 -17.84 8.10 4.30
N TYR A 243 -17.96 6.82 3.93
CA TYR A 243 -17.62 5.70 4.82
C TYR A 243 -16.11 5.51 4.85
N ALA A 244 -15.54 5.38 6.04
CA ALA A 244 -14.13 5.07 6.16
C ALA A 244 -13.84 3.58 6.05
N TYR A 245 -12.64 3.27 5.57
CA TYR A 245 -12.12 1.92 5.45
C TYR A 245 -10.64 1.89 5.85
N LEU A 246 -10.20 0.71 6.29
CA LEU A 246 -8.80 0.37 6.51
C LEU A 246 -8.59 -1.02 5.90
N LEU A 247 -7.62 -1.13 5.00
CA LEU A 247 -7.25 -2.37 4.35
C LEU A 247 -5.80 -2.70 4.68
N ARG A 248 -5.52 -3.99 4.75
CA ARG A 248 -4.18 -4.51 4.92
C ARG A 248 -3.89 -5.59 3.89
N ALA A 249 -2.63 -5.69 3.48
CA ALA A 249 -2.12 -6.76 2.64
C ALA A 249 -0.66 -7.06 2.99
N ASP A 250 -0.33 -8.33 3.07
CA ASP A 250 1.02 -8.80 3.36
C ASP A 250 1.71 -9.26 2.08
N GLY A 251 3.03 -9.10 1.99
CA GLY A 251 3.79 -9.49 0.81
C GLY A 251 5.19 -9.96 1.14
N THR A 252 5.77 -10.68 0.18
CA THR A 252 7.20 -11.01 0.16
C THR A 252 7.83 -10.25 -0.99
N ARG A 253 8.88 -9.48 -0.69
CA ARG A 253 9.61 -8.69 -1.68
C ARG A 253 10.65 -9.57 -2.35
N THR A 254 10.47 -9.84 -3.63
CA THR A 254 11.45 -10.59 -4.40
C THR A 254 12.18 -9.65 -5.34
N LEU A 255 13.50 -9.55 -5.18
CA LEU A 255 14.37 -8.89 -6.15
C LEU A 255 14.57 -9.82 -7.34
N ASP A 256 13.58 -9.90 -8.23
CA ASP A 256 13.56 -10.86 -9.34
C ASP A 256 14.00 -10.23 -10.68
N PHE A 257 13.88 -8.91 -10.82
CA PHE A 257 14.17 -8.24 -12.09
C PHE A 257 15.14 -7.06 -11.96
N ILE A 258 16.21 -7.11 -12.76
CA ILE A 258 17.15 -6.01 -12.98
C ILE A 258 16.81 -5.43 -14.35
N ALA A 259 16.00 -4.37 -14.40
CA ALA A 259 15.80 -3.61 -15.63
C ALA A 259 17.15 -3.02 -16.09
N PRO A 260 17.71 -3.39 -17.27
CA PRO A 260 19.03 -2.92 -17.68
C PRO A 260 19.14 -1.39 -17.86
N SER A 261 18.00 -0.69 -17.99
CA SER A 261 17.95 0.72 -18.38
C SER A 261 17.26 1.67 -17.39
N HIS A 262 16.70 1.19 -16.28
CA HIS A 262 15.93 2.03 -15.33
C HIS A 262 16.51 2.10 -13.92
N SER A 263 17.49 1.24 -13.59
CA SER A 263 18.09 1.24 -12.26
C SER A 263 19.32 2.15 -12.19
N ILE A 264 19.10 3.45 -12.10
CA ILE A 264 20.11 4.38 -11.62
C ILE A 264 19.72 4.77 -10.19
N TYR A 265 20.08 3.94 -9.21
CA TYR A 265 20.66 4.56 -8.03
C TYR A 265 21.86 5.28 -8.58
N VAL A 266 21.77 6.60 -8.75
CA VAL A 266 22.99 7.38 -8.93
C VAL A 266 23.71 7.05 -7.63
N PRO A 267 24.87 6.37 -7.65
CA PRO A 267 25.71 6.48 -6.49
C PRO A 267 25.96 7.98 -6.42
N THR A 268 25.30 8.67 -5.49
CA THR A 268 25.80 9.95 -5.02
C THR A 268 27.12 9.59 -4.37
N VAL A 269 28.14 9.35 -5.21
CA VAL A 269 29.48 9.78 -4.88
C VAL A 269 29.24 11.23 -4.50
N SER A 270 29.32 11.52 -3.21
CA SER A 270 29.49 12.90 -2.82
C SER A 270 30.70 13.31 -3.64
N ALA A 271 30.49 14.17 -4.64
CA ALA A 271 31.60 14.91 -5.20
C ALA A 271 32.07 15.72 -4.00
N VAL A 272 32.97 15.14 -3.20
CA VAL A 272 33.72 15.85 -2.18
C VAL A 272 34.35 16.96 -3.01
N PRO A 273 33.97 18.23 -2.81
CA PRO A 273 34.61 19.31 -3.52
C PRO A 273 36.09 19.11 -3.24
N VAL A 274 36.88 18.86 -4.29
CA VAL A 274 38.33 18.69 -4.10
C VAL A 274 38.75 19.92 -3.31
N PRO A 275 39.24 19.78 -2.06
CA PRO A 275 39.44 20.93 -1.21
C PRO A 275 40.31 21.92 -1.98
N ALA A 276 40.02 23.22 -1.89
CA ALA A 276 40.82 24.27 -2.56
C ALA A 276 42.34 24.07 -2.37
N ALA A 277 42.75 23.34 -1.32
CA ALA A 277 44.08 22.80 -1.10
C ALA A 277 44.72 22.06 -2.29
N ALA A 278 44.00 21.27 -3.10
CA ALA A 278 44.59 20.59 -4.26
C ALA A 278 44.95 21.59 -5.38
N TRP A 279 44.11 22.61 -5.59
CA TRP A 279 44.39 23.72 -6.50
C TRP A 279 45.53 24.60 -5.99
N LEU A 280 45.59 24.85 -4.68
CA LEU A 280 46.68 25.59 -4.04
C LEU A 280 48.00 24.83 -4.07
N LEU A 281 47.99 23.50 -3.88
CA LEU A 281 49.17 22.66 -3.97
C LEU A 281 49.70 22.62 -5.41
N GLY A 282 48.81 22.45 -6.40
CA GLY A 282 49.16 22.48 -7.82
C GLY A 282 49.75 23.82 -8.27
N SER A 283 49.11 24.93 -7.91
CA SER A 283 49.61 26.28 -8.23
C SER A 283 50.89 26.63 -7.46
N GLY A 284 51.03 26.20 -6.22
CA GLY A 284 52.25 26.33 -5.43
C GLY A 284 53.44 25.59 -6.04
N LEU A 285 53.25 24.36 -6.52
CA LEU A 285 54.29 23.58 -7.20
C LEU A 285 54.76 24.25 -8.50
N VAL A 286 53.85 24.76 -9.32
CA VAL A 286 54.20 25.50 -10.54
C VAL A 286 54.98 26.79 -10.20
N GLY A 287 54.56 27.50 -9.15
CA GLY A 287 55.28 28.67 -8.63
C GLY A 287 56.71 28.33 -8.21
N LEU A 288 56.93 27.22 -7.50
CA LEU A 288 58.25 26.77 -7.05
C LEU A 288 59.17 26.40 -8.22
N VAL A 289 58.65 25.73 -9.26
CA VAL A 289 59.43 25.42 -10.48
C VAL A 289 59.83 26.71 -11.20
N GLY A 290 58.96 27.71 -11.25
CA GLY A 290 59.27 29.03 -11.81
C GLY A 290 60.42 29.72 -11.09
N VAL A 291 60.42 29.70 -9.75
CA VAL A 291 61.49 30.28 -8.92
C VAL A 291 62.82 29.52 -9.09
N ALA A 292 62.77 28.19 -9.13
CA ALA A 292 63.97 27.36 -9.33
C ALA A 292 64.66 27.64 -10.68
N ARG A 293 63.88 27.81 -11.75
CA ARG A 293 64.41 28.16 -13.08
C ARG A 293 65.05 29.54 -13.13
N ARG A 294 64.54 30.51 -12.37
CA ARG A 294 65.13 31.86 -12.31
C ARG A 294 66.51 31.86 -11.67
N LYS A 295 66.76 31.00 -10.67
CA LYS A 295 68.06 30.86 -10.02
C LYS A 295 69.14 30.19 -10.90
N GLN A 296 68.78 29.52 -11.99
CA GLN A 296 69.75 28.97 -12.94
C GLN A 296 70.16 29.98 -14.03
N ARG A 297 69.49 31.13 -14.12
CA ARG A 297 69.75 32.18 -15.12
C ARG A 297 70.31 33.47 -14.50
N ALA A 298 70.60 33.48 -13.22
CA ALA A 298 71.32 34.53 -12.50
C ALA A 298 72.62 33.93 -11.98
#